data_AF-A0A9P0I0T2-F1
#
_entry.id   AF-A0A9P0I0T2-F1
#
_cell.length_a   1.000
_cell.length_b   1.000
_cell.length_c   1.000
_cell.angle_alpha   90.00
_cell.angle_beta   90.00
_cell.angle_gamma   90.00
#
_symmetry.space_group_name_H-M   'P 1'
#
loop_
_entity.id
_entity.type
_entity.pdbx_description
1 polymer ?
#
loop_
_entity_poly.entity_id
_entity_poly.type
_entity_poly.pdbx_seq_one_letter_code
_entity_poly.pdbx_strand_id
1 'polypeptide(L)'
;MQYKLDKLVADRIYFQEVLEETYLELALYRCFSVLTSCNKEVEEQDLYRICLAEEEGKNKLSRRELMKQLRQQRIHIKTVAYDTDLIIDQLRSKIEDAALNSEIIGRYITNWQCARTEQHTQTINDTESGPSTAISYFRNRGDQEQRVHSEIDLLVNVFINETLAKVESWMNKYDTDMEAIDLKITIMKNKYQDEVAKRKSMEDDLAHHADQMTLWNKFKDDRERARLYRKKMTESAIIVQAWWRGLLVRLELGPFRPKKKAPTRPDDKKGKKK
;
A
#
# COMPACT_ATOMS: atom_id res chain seq x y z
N MET A 1 -114.44 30.10 -66.03
CA MET A 1 -115.59 30.36 -66.92
C MET A 1 -115.11 30.48 -68.37
N GLN A 2 -114.08 31.28 -68.65
CA GLN A 2 -113.47 31.47 -69.97
C GLN A 2 -113.20 30.16 -70.75
N TYR A 3 -112.42 29.25 -70.17
CA TYR A 3 -112.06 27.96 -70.81
C TYR A 3 -113.25 27.10 -71.26
N LYS A 4 -114.35 27.09 -70.48
CA LYS A 4 -115.54 26.30 -70.85
C LYS A 4 -116.27 26.94 -72.04
N LEU A 5 -116.28 28.26 -72.11
CA LEU A 5 -116.89 29.01 -73.21
C LEU A 5 -116.05 28.86 -74.48
N ASP A 6 -114.73 29.00 -74.38
CA ASP A 6 -113.80 28.84 -75.49
C ASP A 6 -113.84 27.41 -76.05
N LYS A 7 -113.91 26.40 -75.18
CA LYS A 7 -114.10 25.00 -75.60
C LYS A 7 -115.42 24.81 -76.34
N LEU A 8 -116.54 25.34 -75.83
CA LEU A 8 -117.83 25.20 -76.51
C LEU A 8 -117.86 25.91 -77.87
N VAL A 9 -117.19 27.05 -78.00
CA VAL A 9 -117.04 27.75 -79.28
C VAL A 9 -116.18 26.93 -80.23
N ALA A 10 -115.04 26.39 -79.76
CA ALA A 10 -114.18 25.52 -80.55
C ALA A 10 -114.89 24.23 -80.99
N ASP A 11 -115.61 23.56 -80.08
CA ASP A 11 -116.39 22.36 -80.37
C ASP A 11 -117.48 22.68 -81.40
N ARG A 12 -118.17 23.83 -81.27
CA ARG A 12 -119.20 24.26 -82.24
C ARG A 12 -118.62 24.51 -83.62
N ILE A 13 -117.49 25.22 -83.70
CA ILE A 13 -116.81 25.51 -84.97
C ILE A 13 -116.36 24.20 -85.61
N TYR A 14 -115.72 23.32 -84.83
CA TYR A 14 -115.28 22.01 -85.27
C TYR A 14 -116.44 21.14 -85.80
N PHE A 15 -117.57 21.07 -85.10
CA PHE A 15 -118.74 20.35 -85.58
C PHE A 15 -119.30 20.96 -86.88
N GLN A 16 -119.30 22.28 -87.00
CA GLN A 16 -119.77 22.95 -88.20
C GLN A 16 -118.84 22.66 -89.39
N GLU A 17 -117.52 22.73 -89.20
CA GLU A 17 -116.51 22.41 -90.21
C GLU A 17 -116.62 20.94 -90.65
N VAL A 18 -116.69 20.00 -89.71
CA VAL A 18 -116.83 18.56 -90.02
C VAL A 18 -118.15 18.28 -90.74
N LEU A 19 -119.26 18.92 -90.36
CA LEU A 19 -120.55 18.74 -91.02
C LEU A 19 -120.60 19.36 -92.42
N GLU A 20 -120.00 20.54 -92.60
CA GLU A 20 -119.89 21.18 -93.91
C GLU A 20 -119.02 20.36 -94.87
N GLU A 21 -117.86 19.89 -94.41
CA GLU A 21 -116.95 19.06 -95.20
C GLU A 21 -117.57 17.69 -95.54
N THR A 22 -118.28 17.07 -94.60
CA THR A 22 -118.95 15.78 -94.85
C THR A 22 -120.19 15.92 -95.73
N TYR A 23 -120.95 17.02 -95.62
CA TYR A 23 -122.05 17.33 -96.54
C TYR A 23 -121.54 17.54 -97.97
N LEU A 24 -120.44 18.29 -98.13
CA LEU A 24 -119.75 18.45 -99.41
C LEU A 24 -119.26 17.11 -99.97
N GLU A 25 -118.66 16.26 -99.14
CA GLU A 25 -118.15 14.94 -99.54
C GLU A 25 -119.29 14.00 -99.97
N LEU A 26 -120.42 14.02 -99.26
CA LEU A 26 -121.63 13.26 -99.60
C LEU A 26 -122.30 13.75 -100.89
N ALA A 27 -122.37 15.07 -101.10
CA ALA A 27 -122.98 15.68 -102.28
C ALA A 27 -122.18 15.44 -103.56
N LEU A 28 -120.85 15.46 -103.47
CA LEU A 28 -119.96 15.34 -104.62
C LEU A 28 -119.52 13.90 -104.91
N TYR A 29 -119.22 13.11 -103.88
CA TYR A 29 -118.54 11.81 -104.03
C TYR A 29 -119.31 10.64 -103.40
N ARG A 30 -120.44 10.90 -102.74
CA ARG A 30 -121.27 9.89 -102.02
C ARG A 30 -120.47 9.05 -101.02
N CYS A 31 -119.44 9.63 -100.39
CA CYS A 31 -118.67 9.01 -99.33
C CYS A 31 -118.60 9.91 -98.08
N PHE A 32 -118.09 9.35 -96.97
CA PHE A 32 -118.03 10.00 -95.65
C PHE A 32 -116.68 9.74 -94.95
N SER A 33 -115.59 9.75 -95.72
CA SER A 33 -114.25 9.41 -95.22
C SER A 33 -113.68 10.49 -94.29
N VAL A 34 -114.09 11.75 -94.47
CA VAL A 34 -113.72 12.86 -93.57
C VAL A 34 -114.28 12.62 -92.17
N LEU A 35 -115.57 12.28 -92.05
CA LEU A 35 -116.19 11.93 -90.77
C LEU A 35 -115.49 10.73 -90.11
N THR A 36 -115.12 9.74 -90.91
CA THR A 36 -114.48 8.52 -90.42
C THR A 36 -113.07 8.78 -89.88
N SER A 37 -112.30 9.65 -90.55
CA SER A 37 -110.95 10.04 -90.11
C SER A 37 -111.01 10.93 -88.86
N CYS A 38 -111.92 11.91 -88.83
CA CYS A 38 -112.14 12.74 -87.63
C CYS A 38 -112.58 11.90 -86.43
N ASN A 39 -113.49 10.93 -86.61
CA ASN A 39 -113.87 10.02 -85.54
C ASN A 39 -112.69 9.19 -85.02
N LYS A 40 -111.81 8.70 -85.90
CA LYS A 40 -110.61 7.96 -85.49
C LYS A 40 -109.62 8.84 -84.71
N GLU A 41 -109.41 10.08 -85.14
CA GLU A 41 -108.56 11.03 -84.41
C GLU A 41 -109.12 11.34 -83.02
N VAL A 42 -110.45 11.48 -82.89
CA VAL A 42 -111.13 11.65 -81.61
C VAL A 42 -110.95 10.40 -80.74
N GLU A 43 -111.11 9.20 -81.30
CA GLU A 43 -110.88 7.92 -80.60
C GLU A 43 -109.43 7.77 -80.13
N GLU A 44 -108.44 8.10 -80.96
CA GLU A 44 -107.01 8.04 -80.61
C GLU A 44 -106.64 9.06 -79.52
N GLN A 45 -107.19 10.28 -79.58
CA GLN A 45 -106.99 11.28 -78.52
C GLN A 45 -107.59 10.83 -77.19
N ASP A 46 -108.75 10.19 -77.21
CA ASP A 46 -109.38 9.67 -75.99
C ASP A 46 -108.59 8.48 -75.42
N LEU A 47 -108.08 7.58 -76.26
CA LEU A 47 -107.16 6.51 -75.84
C LEU A 47 -105.88 7.07 -75.23
N TYR A 48 -105.29 8.10 -75.82
CA TYR A 48 -104.10 8.77 -75.27
C TYR A 48 -104.39 9.42 -73.92
N ARG A 49 -105.54 10.08 -73.76
CA ARG A 49 -105.97 10.66 -72.47
C ARG A 49 -106.16 9.58 -71.40
N ILE A 50 -106.71 8.42 -71.75
CA ILE A 50 -106.85 7.27 -70.84
C ILE A 50 -105.47 6.76 -70.42
N CYS A 51 -104.55 6.53 -71.37
CA CYS A 51 -103.19 6.08 -71.07
C CYS A 51 -102.44 7.06 -70.16
N LEU A 52 -102.55 8.37 -70.45
CA LEU A 52 -101.93 9.41 -69.64
C LEU A 52 -102.49 9.44 -68.22
N ALA A 53 -103.80 9.24 -68.05
CA ALA A 53 -104.44 9.16 -66.74
C ALA A 53 -103.98 7.93 -65.94
N GLU A 54 -103.81 6.78 -66.60
CA GLU A 54 -103.26 5.57 -65.97
C GLU A 54 -101.80 5.75 -65.52
N GLU A 55 -100.96 6.34 -66.37
CA GLU A 55 -99.56 6.66 -66.02
C GLU A 55 -99.49 7.66 -64.88
N GLU A 56 -100.33 8.70 -64.89
CA GLU A 56 -100.41 9.66 -63.79
C GLU A 56 -100.84 8.98 -62.48
N GLY A 57 -101.76 8.01 -62.56
CA GLY A 57 -102.15 7.15 -61.44
C GLY A 57 -101.00 6.31 -60.88
N LYS A 58 -100.24 5.63 -61.75
CA LYS A 58 -99.04 4.86 -61.38
C LYS A 58 -97.97 5.75 -60.75
N ASN A 59 -97.72 6.92 -61.33
CA ASN A 59 -96.76 7.89 -60.81
C ASN A 59 -97.18 8.45 -59.45
N LYS A 60 -98.47 8.71 -59.23
CA LYS A 60 -99.01 9.11 -57.91
C LYS A 60 -98.78 8.03 -56.86
N LEU A 61 -98.98 6.75 -57.19
CA LEU A 61 -98.74 5.64 -56.28
C LEU A 61 -97.25 5.48 -55.96
N SER A 62 -96.38 5.47 -56.98
CA SER A 62 -94.93 5.37 -56.82
C SER A 62 -94.38 6.51 -55.94
N ARG A 63 -94.84 7.75 -56.17
CA ARG A 63 -94.45 8.91 -55.36
C ARG A 63 -94.86 8.76 -53.89
N ARG A 64 -96.05 8.23 -53.60
CA ARG A 64 -96.50 7.99 -52.22
C ARG A 64 -95.63 6.94 -51.53
N GLU A 65 -95.30 5.86 -52.22
CA GLU A 65 -94.48 4.79 -51.66
C GLU A 65 -93.05 5.26 -51.40
N LEU A 66 -92.44 5.98 -52.35
CA LEU A 66 -91.13 6.60 -52.17
C LEU A 66 -91.11 7.57 -50.99
N MET A 67 -92.15 8.40 -50.83
CA MET A 67 -92.25 9.28 -49.65
C MET A 67 -92.37 8.52 -48.33
N LYS A 68 -93.06 7.36 -48.33
CA LYS A 68 -93.15 6.49 -47.15
C LYS A 68 -91.80 5.89 -46.80
N GLN A 69 -91.09 5.35 -47.79
CA GLN A 69 -89.75 4.79 -47.61
C GLN A 69 -88.75 5.85 -47.11
N LEU A 70 -88.78 7.06 -47.69
CA LEU A 70 -87.92 8.17 -47.27
C LEU A 70 -88.19 8.56 -45.82
N ARG A 71 -89.46 8.61 -45.41
CA ARG A 71 -89.82 8.85 -44.00
C ARG A 71 -89.33 7.74 -43.07
N GLN A 72 -89.48 6.47 -43.46
CA GLN A 72 -89.00 5.33 -42.68
C GLN A 72 -87.48 5.34 -42.55
N GLN A 73 -86.74 5.58 -43.64
CA GLN A 73 -85.28 5.69 -43.62
C GLN A 73 -84.83 6.84 -42.72
N ARG A 74 -85.49 8.00 -42.79
CA ARG A 74 -85.15 9.13 -41.92
C ARG A 74 -85.36 8.82 -40.43
N ILE A 75 -86.42 8.10 -40.09
CA ILE A 75 -86.66 7.65 -38.72
C ILE A 75 -85.59 6.64 -38.31
N HIS A 76 -85.31 5.64 -39.15
CA HIS A 76 -84.33 4.61 -38.87
C HIS A 76 -82.93 5.18 -38.65
N ILE A 77 -82.47 6.07 -39.54
CA ILE A 77 -81.18 6.76 -39.40
C ILE A 77 -81.11 7.53 -38.08
N LYS A 78 -82.20 8.23 -37.72
CA LYS A 78 -82.26 8.98 -36.46
C LYS A 78 -82.16 8.04 -35.24
N THR A 79 -82.89 6.93 -35.24
CA THR A 79 -82.82 5.94 -34.15
C THR A 79 -81.44 5.31 -34.04
N VAL A 80 -80.87 4.85 -35.15
CA VAL A 80 -79.53 4.26 -35.16
C VAL A 80 -78.49 5.25 -34.67
N ALA A 81 -78.57 6.53 -35.09
CA ALA A 81 -77.66 7.57 -34.62
C ALA A 81 -77.72 7.73 -33.08
N TYR A 82 -78.92 7.80 -32.50
CA TYR A 82 -79.08 7.87 -31.04
C TYR A 82 -78.55 6.63 -30.33
N ASP A 83 -78.84 5.43 -30.83
CA ASP A 83 -78.37 4.20 -30.23
C ASP A 83 -76.84 4.12 -30.29
N THR A 84 -76.24 4.53 -31.42
CA THR A 84 -74.78 4.58 -31.55
C THR A 84 -74.15 5.63 -30.63
N ASP A 85 -74.75 6.82 -30.50
CA ASP A 85 -74.27 7.87 -29.59
C ASP A 85 -74.31 7.38 -28.12
N LEU A 86 -75.39 6.70 -27.73
CA LEU A 86 -75.50 6.11 -26.39
C LEU A 86 -74.41 5.06 -26.14
N ILE A 87 -74.12 4.21 -27.12
CA ILE A 87 -73.04 3.22 -27.02
C ILE A 87 -71.68 3.92 -26.91
N ILE A 88 -71.45 4.98 -27.68
CA ILE A 88 -70.22 5.77 -27.63
C ILE A 88 -70.03 6.36 -26.23
N ASP A 89 -71.07 6.94 -25.63
CA ASP A 89 -70.99 7.52 -24.29
C ASP A 89 -70.73 6.47 -23.21
N GLN A 90 -71.36 5.29 -23.31
CA GLN A 90 -71.08 4.18 -22.40
C GLN A 90 -69.64 3.67 -22.52
N LEU A 91 -69.11 3.58 -23.74
CA LEU A 91 -67.73 3.17 -23.98
C LEU A 91 -66.74 4.21 -23.45
N ARG A 92 -67.03 5.50 -23.61
CA ARG A 92 -66.21 6.59 -23.04
C ARG A 92 -66.13 6.50 -21.52
N SER A 93 -67.27 6.36 -20.85
CA SER A 93 -67.30 6.20 -19.39
C SER A 93 -66.51 4.99 -18.92
N LYS A 94 -66.62 3.84 -19.62
CA LYS A 94 -65.80 2.65 -19.28
C LYS A 94 -64.31 2.87 -19.46
N ILE A 95 -63.89 3.63 -20.47
CA ILE A 95 -62.48 3.96 -20.70
C ILE A 95 -61.97 4.89 -19.59
N GLU A 96 -62.75 5.90 -19.21
CA GLU A 96 -62.42 6.81 -18.12
C GLU A 96 -62.30 6.06 -16.78
N ASP A 97 -63.25 5.18 -16.47
CA ASP A 97 -63.22 4.34 -15.27
C ASP A 97 -61.99 3.42 -15.26
N ALA A 98 -61.68 2.79 -16.40
CA ALA A 98 -60.50 1.93 -16.52
C ALA A 98 -59.19 2.72 -16.34
N ALA A 99 -59.11 3.94 -16.89
CA ALA A 99 -57.95 4.81 -16.73
C ALA A 99 -57.77 5.23 -15.27
N LEU A 100 -58.85 5.66 -14.60
CA LEU A 100 -58.85 6.03 -13.19
C LEU A 100 -58.43 4.84 -12.31
N ASN A 101 -59.02 3.66 -12.55
CA ASN A 101 -58.71 2.46 -11.79
C ASN A 101 -57.23 2.05 -11.97
N SER A 102 -56.72 2.12 -13.20
CA SER A 102 -55.30 1.86 -13.47
C SER A 102 -54.38 2.82 -12.72
N GLU A 103 -54.74 4.10 -12.64
CA GLU A 103 -53.96 5.09 -11.90
C GLU A 103 -53.98 4.82 -10.39
N ILE A 104 -55.15 4.52 -9.83
CA ILE A 104 -55.31 4.19 -8.40
C ILE A 104 -54.49 2.95 -8.05
N ILE A 105 -54.59 1.89 -8.85
CA ILE A 105 -53.80 0.66 -8.66
C ILE A 105 -52.30 0.95 -8.78
N GLY A 106 -51.89 1.75 -9.77
CA GLY A 106 -50.49 2.14 -9.94
C GLY A 106 -49.93 2.89 -8.72
N ARG A 107 -50.67 3.86 -8.19
CA ARG A 107 -50.30 4.59 -6.97
C ARG A 107 -50.23 3.66 -5.75
N TYR A 108 -51.21 2.77 -5.60
CA TYR A 108 -51.23 1.80 -4.51
C TYR A 108 -50.02 0.88 -4.53
N ILE A 109 -49.70 0.27 -5.68
CA ILE A 109 -48.55 -0.62 -5.84
C ILE A 109 -47.25 0.13 -5.55
N THR A 110 -47.10 1.35 -6.07
CA THR A 110 -45.90 2.17 -5.84
C THR A 110 -45.71 2.45 -4.35
N ASN A 111 -46.75 2.93 -3.68
CA ASN A 111 -46.69 3.25 -2.25
C ASN A 111 -46.42 1.99 -1.40
N TRP A 112 -47.06 0.88 -1.74
CA TRP A 112 -46.83 -0.41 -1.09
C TRP A 112 -45.38 -0.87 -1.23
N GLN A 113 -44.82 -0.77 -2.44
CA GLN A 113 -43.43 -1.15 -2.70
C GLN A 113 -42.45 -0.24 -1.97
N CYS A 114 -42.69 1.07 -1.94
CA CYS A 114 -41.88 2.02 -1.18
C CYS A 114 -41.89 1.70 0.31
N ALA A 115 -43.07 1.55 0.92
CA ALA A 115 -43.20 1.23 2.34
C ALA A 115 -42.54 -0.11 2.70
N ARG A 116 -42.68 -1.12 1.84
CA ARG A 116 -42.00 -2.42 2.02
C ARG A 116 -40.49 -2.29 1.94
N THR A 117 -39.97 -1.48 1.01
CA THR A 117 -38.52 -1.27 0.87
C THR A 117 -37.95 -0.50 2.06
N GLU A 118 -38.66 0.52 2.53
CA GLU A 118 -38.30 1.28 3.73
C GLU A 118 -38.29 0.39 4.97
N GLN A 119 -39.32 -0.44 5.15
CA GLN A 119 -39.39 -1.42 6.24
C GLN A 119 -38.20 -2.40 6.21
N HIS A 120 -37.86 -2.94 5.03
CA HIS A 120 -36.71 -3.84 4.89
C HIS A 120 -35.40 -3.13 5.21
N THR A 121 -35.22 -1.91 4.69
CA THR A 121 -34.03 -1.10 4.95
C THR A 121 -33.86 -0.84 6.45
N GLN A 122 -34.95 -0.47 7.13
CA GLN A 122 -34.93 -0.25 8.57
C GLN A 122 -34.63 -1.55 9.33
N THR A 123 -35.25 -2.66 8.96
CA THR A 123 -35.02 -3.97 9.59
C THR A 123 -33.56 -4.39 9.46
N ILE A 124 -32.97 -4.24 8.26
CA ILE A 124 -31.56 -4.52 8.01
C ILE A 124 -30.69 -3.64 8.92
N ASN A 125 -30.92 -2.32 8.92
CA ASN A 125 -30.18 -1.39 9.77
C ASN A 125 -30.28 -1.74 11.27
N ASP A 126 -31.47 -2.09 11.76
CA ASP A 126 -31.67 -2.46 13.16
C ASP A 126 -30.89 -3.74 13.51
N THR A 127 -30.88 -4.72 12.60
CA THR A 127 -30.13 -5.98 12.80
C THR A 127 -28.61 -5.81 12.66
N GLU A 128 -28.15 -4.95 11.75
CA GLU A 128 -26.73 -4.78 11.43
C GLU A 128 -26.02 -3.73 12.30
N SER A 129 -26.76 -2.74 12.82
CA SER A 129 -26.18 -1.64 13.61
C SER A 129 -25.47 -2.13 14.88
N GLY A 130 -26.06 -3.07 15.61
CA GLY A 130 -25.48 -3.67 16.81
C GLY A 130 -24.15 -4.38 16.53
N PRO A 131 -24.12 -5.39 15.64
CA PRO A 131 -22.90 -6.07 15.20
C PRO A 131 -21.87 -5.10 14.62
N SER A 132 -22.27 -4.14 13.79
CA SER A 132 -21.36 -3.16 13.18
C SER A 132 -20.67 -2.29 14.24
N THR A 133 -21.42 -1.87 15.26
CA THR A 133 -20.87 -1.09 16.38
C THR A 133 -19.90 -1.93 17.20
N ALA A 134 -20.23 -3.20 17.47
CA ALA A 134 -19.35 -4.12 18.18
C ALA A 134 -18.05 -4.38 17.40
N ILE A 135 -18.13 -4.62 16.09
CA ILE A 135 -16.97 -4.80 15.21
C ILE A 135 -16.07 -3.56 15.25
N SER A 136 -16.66 -2.37 15.11
CA SER A 136 -15.93 -1.10 15.19
C SER A 136 -15.24 -0.92 16.56
N TYR A 137 -15.93 -1.24 17.65
CA TYR A 137 -15.38 -1.20 19.00
C TYR A 137 -14.16 -2.13 19.16
N PHE A 138 -14.28 -3.41 18.77
CA PHE A 138 -13.19 -4.37 18.89
C PHE A 138 -12.02 -4.04 17.98
N ARG A 139 -12.28 -3.51 16.78
CA ARG A 139 -11.23 -3.02 15.87
C ARG A 139 -10.43 -1.89 16.52
N ASN A 140 -11.10 -0.85 17.02
CA ASN A 140 -10.43 0.26 17.68
C ASN A 140 -9.66 -0.19 18.93
N ARG A 141 -10.22 -1.13 19.69
CA ARG A 141 -9.55 -1.72 20.85
C ARG A 141 -8.28 -2.49 20.46
N GLY A 142 -8.36 -3.31 19.41
CA GLY A 142 -7.21 -4.04 18.88
C GLY A 142 -6.11 -3.12 18.36
N ASP A 143 -6.48 -2.07 17.63
CA ASP A 143 -5.53 -1.06 17.15
C ASP A 143 -4.82 -0.35 18.32
N GLN A 144 -5.56 -0.02 19.37
CA GLN A 144 -4.99 0.60 20.57
C GLN A 144 -4.06 -0.36 21.33
N GLU A 145 -4.46 -1.63 21.47
CA GLU A 145 -3.64 -2.66 22.13
C GLU A 145 -2.34 -2.90 21.37
N GLN A 146 -2.40 -2.96 20.04
CA GLN A 146 -1.22 -3.12 19.19
C GLN A 146 -0.24 -1.94 19.34
N ARG A 147 -0.77 -0.71 19.42
CA ARG A 147 0.05 0.48 19.68
C ARG A 147 0.74 0.42 21.03
N VAL A 148 -0.01 0.11 22.09
CA VAL A 148 0.56 -0.02 23.44
C VAL A 148 1.60 -1.14 23.50
N HIS A 149 1.34 -2.30 22.87
CA HIS A 149 2.33 -3.38 22.77
C HIS A 149 3.62 -2.90 22.08
N SER A 150 3.52 -2.20 20.96
CA SER A 150 4.70 -1.69 20.25
C SER A 150 5.51 -0.69 21.08
N GLU A 151 4.86 0.13 21.90
CA GLU A 151 5.53 1.06 22.82
C GLU A 151 6.22 0.32 23.96
N ILE A 152 5.57 -0.71 24.53
CA ILE A 152 6.17 -1.57 25.56
C ILE A 152 7.40 -2.30 25.00
N ASP A 153 7.29 -2.90 23.82
CA ASP A 153 8.40 -3.60 23.17
C ASP A 153 9.58 -2.65 22.91
N LEU A 154 9.30 -1.44 22.44
CA LEU A 154 10.34 -0.42 22.24
C LEU A 154 11.02 -0.04 23.55
N LEU A 155 10.25 0.18 24.62
CA LEU A 155 10.79 0.49 25.94
C LEU A 155 11.65 -0.65 26.49
N VAL A 156 11.18 -1.90 26.38
CA VAL A 156 11.93 -3.10 26.79
C VAL A 156 13.24 -3.19 26.02
N ASN A 157 13.21 -2.96 24.71
CA ASN A 157 14.42 -2.96 23.88
C ASN A 157 15.41 -1.85 24.30
N VAL A 158 14.94 -0.66 24.65
CA VAL A 158 15.78 0.41 25.19
C VAL A 158 16.46 -0.05 26.49
N PHE A 159 15.71 -0.63 27.43
CA PHE A 159 16.28 -1.13 28.69
C PHE A 159 17.30 -2.26 28.48
N ILE A 160 17.03 -3.18 27.56
CA ILE A 160 17.97 -4.24 27.20
C ILE A 160 19.28 -3.62 26.68
N ASN A 161 19.18 -2.69 25.73
CA ASN A 161 20.35 -2.03 25.14
C ASN A 161 21.15 -1.22 26.16
N GLU A 162 20.48 -0.48 27.04
CA GLU A 162 21.16 0.23 28.15
C GLU A 162 21.88 -0.73 29.09
N THR A 163 21.28 -1.89 29.37
CA THR A 163 21.89 -2.90 30.24
C THR A 163 23.10 -3.54 29.56
N LEU A 164 23.00 -3.86 28.27
CA LEU A 164 24.12 -4.38 27.47
C LEU A 164 25.27 -3.37 27.42
N ALA A 165 24.99 -2.09 27.19
CA ALA A 165 26.00 -1.04 27.19
C ALA A 165 26.71 -0.91 28.56
N LYS A 166 25.97 -1.02 29.67
CA LYS A 166 26.56 -1.06 31.01
C LYS A 166 27.47 -2.28 31.18
N VAL A 167 27.01 -3.46 30.77
CA VAL A 167 27.82 -4.70 30.82
C VAL A 167 29.11 -4.53 30.02
N GLU A 168 29.03 -4.00 28.80
CA GLU A 168 30.19 -3.74 27.94
C GLU A 168 31.16 -2.75 28.60
N SER A 169 30.67 -1.66 29.20
CA SER A 169 31.52 -0.72 29.92
C SER A 169 32.26 -1.36 31.11
N TRP A 170 31.59 -2.25 31.85
CA TRP A 170 32.20 -2.96 32.97
C TRP A 170 33.21 -4.00 32.51
N MET A 171 32.94 -4.68 31.39
CA MET A 171 33.86 -5.63 30.77
C MET A 171 35.14 -4.91 30.31
N ASN A 172 34.99 -3.80 29.58
CA ASN A 172 36.13 -2.98 29.16
C ASN A 172 36.94 -2.47 30.36
N LYS A 173 36.27 -2.02 31.43
CA LYS A 173 36.96 -1.61 32.66
C LYS A 173 37.75 -2.76 33.28
N TYR A 174 37.11 -3.92 33.42
CA TYR A 174 37.76 -5.11 33.98
C TYR A 174 39.01 -5.50 33.20
N ASP A 175 38.92 -5.53 31.87
CA ASP A 175 40.06 -5.85 31.00
C ASP A 175 41.19 -4.83 31.19
N THR A 176 40.89 -3.52 31.19
CA THR A 176 41.90 -2.48 31.41
C THR A 176 42.56 -2.55 32.80
N ASP A 177 41.77 -2.83 33.85
CA ASP A 177 42.28 -2.97 35.21
C ASP A 177 43.15 -4.23 35.34
N MET A 178 42.76 -5.33 34.69
CA MET A 178 43.51 -6.58 34.64
C MET A 178 44.86 -6.40 33.92
N GLU A 179 44.85 -5.79 32.73
CA GLU A 179 46.07 -5.47 31.98
C GLU A 179 47.02 -4.57 32.79
N ALA A 180 46.48 -3.58 33.52
CA ALA A 180 47.28 -2.70 34.37
C ALA A 180 47.91 -3.47 35.55
N ILE A 181 47.18 -4.39 36.16
CA ILE A 181 47.70 -5.25 37.24
C ILE A 181 48.77 -6.20 36.71
N ASP A 182 48.55 -6.87 35.58
CA ASP A 182 49.50 -7.78 34.97
C ASP A 182 50.79 -7.08 34.55
N LEU A 183 50.68 -5.86 34.01
CA LEU A 183 51.83 -5.00 33.73
C LEU A 183 52.60 -4.67 35.01
N LYS A 184 51.90 -4.31 36.09
CA LYS A 184 52.52 -4.03 37.40
C LYS A 184 53.24 -5.24 37.97
N ILE A 185 52.64 -6.44 37.87
CA ILE A 185 53.26 -7.70 38.28
C ILE A 185 54.54 -7.93 37.48
N THR A 186 54.48 -7.74 36.15
CA THR A 186 55.64 -7.91 35.26
C THR A 186 56.78 -6.96 35.61
N ILE A 187 56.48 -5.68 35.84
CA ILE A 187 57.46 -4.68 36.26
C ILE A 187 58.11 -5.07 37.60
N MET A 188 57.31 -5.49 38.58
CA MET A 188 57.83 -5.89 39.89
C MET A 188 58.69 -7.16 39.81
N LYS A 189 58.29 -8.12 38.96
CA LYS A 189 59.07 -9.33 38.70
C LYS A 189 60.43 -8.99 38.08
N ASN A 190 60.47 -8.08 37.10
CA ASN A 190 61.71 -7.63 36.48
C ASN A 190 62.60 -6.92 37.50
N LYS A 191 62.06 -6.00 38.31
CA LYS A 191 62.80 -5.34 39.40
C LYS A 191 63.38 -6.35 40.38
N TYR A 192 62.61 -7.36 40.77
CA TYR A 192 63.09 -8.41 41.65
C TYR A 192 64.23 -9.21 41.02
N GLN A 193 64.12 -9.56 39.73
CA GLN A 193 65.19 -10.24 39.00
C GLN A 193 66.46 -9.38 38.91
N ASP A 194 66.33 -8.08 38.66
CA ASP A 194 67.45 -7.14 38.63
C ASP A 194 68.15 -7.07 39.99
N GLU A 195 67.40 -6.96 41.09
CA GLU A 195 67.96 -6.94 42.44
C GLU A 195 68.63 -8.28 42.81
N VAL A 196 68.07 -9.41 42.40
CA VAL A 196 68.71 -10.73 42.58
C VAL A 196 70.01 -10.81 41.79
N ALA A 197 70.05 -10.29 40.55
CA ALA A 197 71.25 -10.26 39.72
C ALA A 197 72.33 -9.37 40.34
N LYS A 198 71.98 -8.17 40.83
CA LYS A 198 72.89 -7.28 41.56
C LYS A 198 73.44 -7.95 42.81
N ARG A 199 72.58 -8.59 43.62
CA ARG A 199 72.98 -9.34 44.82
C ARG A 199 74.00 -10.41 44.47
N LYS A 200 73.75 -11.20 43.43
CA LYS A 200 74.66 -12.25 42.97
C LYS A 200 76.00 -11.69 42.50
N SER A 201 75.99 -10.60 41.72
CA SER A 201 77.23 -9.92 41.30
C SER A 201 78.05 -9.45 42.51
N MET A 202 77.40 -8.86 43.52
CA MET A 202 78.08 -8.44 44.75
C MET A 202 78.63 -9.63 45.55
N GLU A 203 77.90 -10.76 45.60
CA GLU A 203 78.40 -11.99 46.23
C GLU A 203 79.63 -12.53 45.49
N ASP A 204 79.61 -12.54 44.16
CA ASP A 204 80.72 -12.97 43.32
C ASP A 204 81.94 -12.04 43.50
N ASP A 205 81.73 -10.71 43.55
CA ASP A 205 82.79 -9.72 43.81
C ASP A 205 83.37 -9.88 45.22
N LEU A 206 82.53 -10.11 46.24
CA LEU A 206 83.00 -10.37 47.61
C LEU A 206 83.80 -11.66 47.71
N ALA A 207 83.36 -12.73 47.04
CA ALA A 207 84.12 -13.98 46.96
C ALA A 207 85.47 -13.75 46.28
N HIS A 208 85.49 -13.00 45.17
CA HIS A 208 86.73 -12.63 44.49
C HIS A 208 87.68 -11.82 45.38
N HIS A 209 87.17 -10.82 46.11
CA HIS A 209 87.95 -10.03 47.05
C HIS A 209 88.45 -10.86 48.24
N ALA A 210 87.66 -11.80 48.75
CA ALA A 210 88.07 -12.73 49.80
C ALA A 210 89.24 -13.61 49.31
N ASP A 211 89.15 -14.15 48.09
CA ASP A 211 90.24 -14.90 47.47
C ASP A 211 91.50 -14.04 47.34
N GLN A 212 91.37 -12.82 46.79
CA GLN A 212 92.48 -11.87 46.70
C GLN A 212 93.12 -11.56 48.07
N MET A 213 92.30 -11.38 49.11
CA MET A 213 92.77 -11.14 50.48
C MET A 213 93.52 -12.35 51.04
N THR A 214 93.02 -13.58 50.81
CA THR A 214 93.72 -14.80 51.25
C THR A 214 95.06 -14.98 50.51
N LEU A 215 95.10 -14.71 49.20
CA LEU A 215 96.31 -14.70 48.39
C LEU A 215 97.31 -13.66 48.89
N TRP A 216 96.85 -12.45 49.19
CA TRP A 216 97.68 -11.37 49.73
C TRP A 216 98.24 -11.69 51.12
N ASN A 217 97.41 -12.23 52.01
CA ASN A 217 97.84 -12.67 53.34
C ASN A 217 98.86 -13.80 53.25
N LYS A 218 98.63 -14.80 52.38
CA LYS A 218 99.63 -15.86 52.11
C LYS A 218 100.94 -15.29 51.58
N PHE A 219 100.88 -14.35 50.63
CA PHE A 219 102.08 -13.67 50.12
C PHE A 219 102.82 -12.90 51.21
N LYS A 220 102.10 -12.20 52.11
CA LYS A 220 102.68 -11.52 53.27
C LYS A 220 103.34 -12.51 54.23
N ASP A 221 102.66 -13.60 54.58
CA ASP A 221 103.18 -14.64 55.45
C ASP A 221 104.42 -15.32 54.85
N ASP A 222 104.41 -15.62 53.55
CA ASP A 222 105.57 -16.18 52.84
C ASP A 222 106.74 -15.20 52.80
N ARG A 223 106.47 -13.91 52.55
CA ARG A 223 107.48 -12.85 52.59
C ARG A 223 108.08 -12.68 53.98
N GLU A 224 107.26 -12.70 55.04
CA GLU A 224 107.73 -12.58 56.41
C GLU A 224 108.50 -13.85 56.84
N ARG A 225 108.03 -15.04 56.45
CA ARG A 225 108.78 -16.30 56.62
C ARG A 225 110.14 -16.25 55.93
N ALA A 226 110.20 -15.77 54.68
CA ALA A 226 111.46 -15.60 53.95
C ALA A 226 112.38 -14.56 54.61
N ARG A 227 111.84 -13.46 55.13
CA ARG A 227 112.61 -12.46 55.88
C ARG A 227 113.16 -13.03 57.18
N LEU A 228 112.35 -13.74 57.96
CA LEU A 228 112.76 -14.42 59.19
C LEU A 228 113.82 -15.50 58.90
N TYR A 229 113.65 -16.26 57.81
CA TYR A 229 114.63 -17.24 57.37
C TYR A 229 115.96 -16.58 56.99
N ARG A 230 115.94 -15.50 56.19
CA ARG A 230 117.15 -14.72 55.86
C ARG A 230 117.80 -14.15 57.12
N LYS A 231 117.02 -13.61 58.06
CA LYS A 231 117.53 -13.08 59.33
C LYS A 231 118.23 -14.19 60.14
N LYS A 232 117.59 -15.35 60.30
CA LYS A 232 118.20 -16.53 60.94
C LYS A 232 119.45 -17.02 60.22
N MET A 233 119.45 -17.03 58.89
CA MET A 233 120.61 -17.39 58.07
C MET A 233 121.76 -16.40 58.28
N THR A 234 121.49 -15.09 58.29
CA THR A 234 122.50 -14.06 58.57
C THR A 234 123.01 -14.14 60.00
N GLU A 235 122.14 -14.37 60.99
CA GLU A 235 122.54 -14.56 62.39
C GLU A 235 123.41 -15.82 62.54
N SER A 236 123.02 -16.92 61.90
CA SER A 236 123.81 -18.16 61.88
C SER A 236 125.16 -17.95 61.19
N ALA A 237 125.18 -17.24 60.06
CA ALA A 237 126.41 -16.89 59.35
C ALA A 237 127.29 -15.97 60.20
N ILE A 238 126.72 -15.02 60.96
CA ILE A 238 127.45 -14.17 61.92
C ILE A 238 128.02 -15.02 63.06
N ILE A 239 127.27 -15.98 63.60
CA ILE A 239 127.74 -16.91 64.65
C ILE A 239 128.89 -17.77 64.11
N VAL A 240 128.76 -18.33 62.90
CA VAL A 240 129.83 -19.11 62.25
C VAL A 240 131.05 -18.24 61.95
N GLN A 241 130.86 -17.01 61.47
CA GLN A 241 131.95 -16.06 61.27
C GLN A 241 132.61 -15.65 62.58
N ALA A 242 131.85 -15.47 63.67
CA ALA A 242 132.37 -15.15 64.99
C ALA A 242 133.09 -16.36 65.61
N TRP A 243 132.59 -17.57 65.40
CA TRP A 243 133.23 -18.83 65.78
C TRP A 243 134.54 -19.02 65.01
N TRP A 244 134.55 -18.82 63.69
CA TRP A 244 135.76 -18.92 62.87
C TRP A 244 136.79 -17.82 63.20
N ARG A 245 136.36 -16.59 63.45
CA ARG A 245 137.23 -15.51 63.97
C ARG A 245 137.79 -15.86 65.34
N GLY A 246 136.98 -16.42 66.24
CA GLY A 246 137.42 -16.90 67.56
C GLY A 246 138.33 -18.14 67.48
N LEU A 247 138.20 -18.95 66.43
CA LEU A 247 139.06 -20.09 66.15
C LEU A 247 140.41 -19.62 65.58
N LEU A 248 140.41 -18.66 64.65
CA LEU A 248 141.61 -18.00 64.12
C LEU A 248 142.47 -17.37 65.22
N VAL A 249 141.82 -16.77 66.24
CA VAL A 249 142.50 -16.21 67.41
C VAL A 249 143.09 -17.31 68.31
N ARG A 250 142.41 -18.46 68.46
CA ARG A 250 142.85 -19.57 69.33
C ARG A 250 143.90 -20.51 68.72
N LEU A 251 143.92 -20.64 67.39
CA LEU A 251 144.90 -21.44 66.64
C LEU A 251 146.08 -20.60 66.11
N GLU A 252 146.15 -19.31 66.47
CA GLU A 252 147.27 -18.40 66.15
C GLU A 252 147.65 -18.34 64.65
N LEU A 253 146.64 -18.42 63.77
CA LEU A 253 146.80 -18.40 62.32
C LEU A 253 146.38 -17.04 61.73
N GLY A 254 147.17 -16.53 60.79
CA GLY A 254 146.97 -15.21 60.17
C GLY A 254 147.52 -14.04 61.01
N PRO A 255 146.88 -12.85 61.00
CA PRO A 255 147.46 -11.61 61.55
C PRO A 255 147.71 -11.59 63.08
N PHE A 256 147.37 -12.65 63.82
CA PHE A 256 147.37 -12.70 65.29
C PHE A 256 148.49 -13.55 65.90
N ARG A 257 149.54 -13.91 65.14
CA ARG A 257 150.69 -14.69 65.63
C ARG A 257 151.63 -13.82 66.50
N PRO A 258 151.89 -14.15 67.78
CA PRO A 258 152.69 -13.31 68.67
C PRO A 258 154.21 -13.43 68.42
N LYS A 259 154.88 -12.29 68.13
CA LYS A 259 156.35 -12.20 68.00
C LYS A 259 157.03 -12.13 69.38
N LYS A 260 157.98 -13.04 69.65
CA LYS A 260 158.93 -12.98 70.79
C LYS A 260 160.15 -12.11 70.46
N LYS A 261 160.60 -11.24 71.41
CA LYS A 261 161.90 -10.50 71.44
C LYS A 261 163.02 -11.44 71.93
N ALA A 262 164.33 -11.32 71.69
CA ALA A 262 165.31 -10.24 71.33
C ALA A 262 166.58 -10.92 70.69
N PRO A 263 167.78 -10.29 70.41
CA PRO A 263 168.29 -8.92 70.61
C PRO A 263 169.15 -8.27 69.46
N THR A 264 169.51 -6.99 69.63
CA THR A 264 170.65 -6.16 69.08
C THR A 264 171.04 -6.09 67.57
N ARG A 265 170.64 -4.95 66.94
CA ARG A 265 171.31 -3.94 66.03
C ARG A 265 172.68 -4.24 65.35
N PRO A 266 173.00 -3.71 64.13
CA PRO A 266 172.92 -2.27 63.71
C PRO A 266 172.57 -1.95 62.23
N ASP A 267 172.35 -0.64 61.95
CA ASP A 267 172.51 0.23 60.73
C ASP A 267 172.26 -0.31 59.29
N ASP A 268 171.77 0.43 58.30
CA ASP A 268 171.68 1.88 58.08
C ASP A 268 170.58 2.23 57.03
N LYS A 269 170.25 3.51 56.98
CA LYS A 269 169.23 4.25 56.22
C LYS A 269 169.31 4.15 54.68
N LYS A 270 168.16 4.27 54.00
CA LYS A 270 167.80 5.44 53.13
C LYS A 270 166.51 5.23 52.31
N GLY A 271 165.75 6.34 52.16
CA GLY A 271 164.88 6.61 51.00
C GLY A 271 163.40 6.80 51.34
N LYS A 272 162.96 7.99 51.76
CA LYS A 272 162.43 9.12 50.95
C LYS A 272 160.96 8.98 50.48
N LYS A 273 160.17 9.92 50.99
CA LYS A 273 158.85 10.41 50.57
C LYS A 273 158.61 10.42 49.05
N LYS A 274 157.39 10.04 48.65
CA LYS A 274 156.37 10.98 48.17
C LYS A 274 154.99 10.46 48.59
#